data_AF-A0A2N0VAU0-F1
#
_entry.id   AF-A0A2N0VAU0-F1
#
_cell.length_a   1.000
_cell.length_b   1.000
_cell.length_c   1.000
_cell.angle_alpha   90.00
_cell.angle_beta   90.00
_cell.angle_gamma   90.00
#
_symmetry.space_group_name_H-M   'P 1'
#
loop_
_entity.id
_entity.type
_entity.pdbx_description
1 polymer ?
#
loop_
_entity_poly.entity_id
_entity_poly.type
_entity_poly.pdbx_seq_one_letter_code
_entity_poly.pdbx_strand_id
1 'polypeptide(L)'
;MSRKLTWLHLSDFHARQRDGWDSRQITDALVCDLKQMQIEHGLRPDLIFFTGDLVFGAVSGESMDDQYLLVRDFLDAIRKAFIPEIPIRSLYLVPGNHDVDRNEITPDQTAWIRQPNLKLDDVITMMRDENKQWQRFMERLLNYRNFLTSYNLLHLLPGNPHLIWTDALEIHNTRVGIAGLNSAWSLGGFKIALRLAGSPEMLPYIPAKKIKFLSIKLT
;
A
#
# COMPACT_ATOMS: atom_id res chain seq x y z
N MET A 1 -11.13 -29.54 -9.58
CA MET A 1 -11.96 -28.45 -9.02
C MET A 1 -11.11 -27.20 -8.97
N SER A 2 -11.61 -26.04 -9.41
CA SER A 2 -10.84 -24.79 -9.28
C SER A 2 -10.71 -24.46 -7.78
N ARG A 3 -9.48 -24.26 -7.32
CA ARG A 3 -9.22 -23.87 -5.93
C ARG A 3 -9.59 -22.38 -5.79
N LYS A 4 -10.28 -22.05 -4.70
CA LYS A 4 -10.71 -20.67 -4.42
C LYS A 4 -9.47 -19.78 -4.26
N LEU A 5 -9.48 -18.59 -4.85
CA LEU A 5 -8.50 -17.54 -4.60
C LEU A 5 -8.71 -16.99 -3.18
N THR A 6 -7.66 -16.92 -2.38
CA THR A 6 -7.71 -16.37 -1.02
C THR A 6 -6.68 -15.25 -0.84
N TRP A 7 -6.99 -14.27 0.00
CA TRP A 7 -6.03 -13.22 0.35
C TRP A 7 -6.15 -12.82 1.82
N LEU A 8 -5.05 -12.31 2.37
CA LEU A 8 -5.00 -11.59 3.64
C LEU A 8 -4.95 -10.09 3.33
N HIS A 9 -5.75 -9.30 4.03
CA HIS A 9 -5.82 -7.85 3.81
C HIS A 9 -5.62 -7.13 5.14
N LEU A 10 -4.57 -6.32 5.21
CA LEU A 10 -4.15 -5.57 6.37
C LEU A 10 -4.07 -4.07 6.03
N SER A 11 -4.10 -3.24 7.05
CA SER A 11 -3.95 -1.78 6.98
C SER A 11 -3.57 -1.27 8.36
N ASP A 12 -3.18 0.01 8.47
CA ASP A 12 -3.07 0.73 9.74
C ASP A 12 -2.15 0.05 10.79
N PHE A 13 -0.90 -0.26 10.42
CA PHE A 13 0.06 -0.79 11.38
C PHE A 13 0.63 0.29 12.30
N HIS A 14 0.82 1.51 11.77
CA HIS A 14 1.35 2.66 12.51
C HIS A 14 2.64 2.34 13.28
N ALA A 15 3.62 1.72 12.60
CA ALA A 15 4.86 1.25 13.19
C ALA A 15 5.61 2.34 13.94
N ARG A 16 6.02 2.04 15.18
CA ARG A 16 6.78 2.95 16.04
C ARG A 16 7.53 2.19 17.13
N GLN A 17 8.75 2.61 17.44
CA GLN A 17 9.43 2.25 18.68
C GLN A 17 8.82 3.04 19.83
N ARG A 18 7.93 2.40 20.61
CA ARG A 18 7.40 2.95 21.86
C ARG A 18 8.00 2.19 23.03
N ASP A 19 8.32 2.89 24.11
CA ASP A 19 8.70 2.33 25.42
C ASP A 19 7.56 1.57 26.14
N GLY A 20 6.57 0.99 25.43
CA GLY A 20 5.46 0.28 26.05
C GLY A 20 4.26 -0.08 25.16
N TRP A 21 4.22 0.34 23.89
CA TRP A 21 3.30 -0.22 22.89
C TRP A 21 4.07 -1.24 22.08
N ASP A 22 4.02 -2.49 22.52
CA ASP A 22 4.81 -3.54 21.91
C ASP A 22 4.11 -4.00 20.63
N SER A 23 4.41 -3.34 19.51
CA SER A 23 4.01 -3.78 18.17
C SER A 23 4.35 -5.27 17.98
N ARG A 24 5.38 -5.78 18.67
CA ARG A 24 5.70 -7.21 18.75
C ARG A 24 4.60 -8.06 19.38
N GLN A 25 3.98 -7.65 20.50
CA GLN A 25 2.88 -8.42 21.10
C GLN A 25 1.69 -8.55 20.15
N ILE A 26 1.33 -7.46 19.45
CA ILE A 26 0.26 -7.49 18.45
C ILE A 26 0.65 -8.38 17.27
N THR A 27 1.91 -8.29 16.82
CA THR A 27 2.46 -9.13 15.74
C THR A 27 2.42 -10.61 16.13
N ASP A 28 2.87 -10.95 17.33
CA ASP A 28 2.94 -12.33 17.82
C ASP A 28 1.53 -12.92 17.98
N ALA A 29 0.59 -12.15 18.53
CA ALA A 29 -0.81 -12.56 18.62
C ALA A 29 -1.40 -12.83 17.24
N LEU A 30 -1.21 -11.90 16.28
CA LEU A 30 -1.66 -12.09 14.90
C LEU A 30 -1.01 -13.32 14.25
N VAL A 31 0.30 -13.52 14.43
CA VAL A 31 1.01 -14.68 13.89
C VAL A 31 0.46 -15.99 14.46
N CYS A 32 0.15 -16.04 15.75
CA CYS A 32 -0.50 -17.18 16.38
C CYS A 32 -1.87 -17.45 15.77
N ASP A 33 -2.70 -16.42 15.60
CA ASP A 33 -4.02 -16.54 14.99
C ASP A 33 -3.93 -17.03 13.54
N LEU A 34 -3.03 -16.48 12.73
CA LEU A 34 -2.83 -16.88 11.33
C LEU A 34 -2.39 -18.34 11.22
N LYS A 35 -1.50 -18.81 12.09
CA LYS A 35 -1.10 -20.22 12.19
C LYS A 35 -2.29 -21.10 12.54
N GLN A 36 -3.09 -20.69 13.51
CA GLN A 36 -4.25 -21.45 13.95
C GLN A 36 -5.31 -21.54 12.83
N MET A 37 -5.61 -20.43 12.15
CA MET A 37 -6.51 -20.41 10.99
C MET A 37 -6.02 -21.35 9.88
N GLN A 38 -4.70 -21.42 9.66
CA GLN A 38 -4.17 -22.37 8.69
C GLN A 38 -4.38 -23.82 9.13
N ILE A 39 -4.09 -24.14 10.39
CA ILE A 39 -4.19 -25.51 10.93
C ILE A 39 -5.66 -25.98 10.97
N GLU A 40 -6.56 -25.16 11.49
CA GLU A 40 -7.95 -25.53 11.74
C GLU A 40 -8.82 -25.47 10.48
N HIS A 41 -8.51 -24.55 9.57
CA HIS A 41 -9.37 -24.25 8.41
C HIS A 41 -8.68 -24.43 7.05
N GLY A 42 -7.39 -24.79 7.03
CA GLY A 42 -6.61 -24.87 5.79
C GLY A 42 -6.43 -23.52 5.11
N LEU A 43 -6.63 -22.41 5.84
CA LEU A 43 -6.57 -21.06 5.29
C LEU A 43 -5.12 -20.60 5.15
N ARG A 44 -4.63 -20.65 3.91
CA ARG A 44 -3.38 -20.04 3.49
C ARG A 44 -3.68 -19.06 2.36
N PRO A 45 -3.34 -17.77 2.48
CA PRO A 45 -3.60 -16.79 1.43
C PRO A 45 -2.70 -17.03 0.21
N ASP A 46 -3.22 -16.72 -0.98
CA ASP A 46 -2.41 -16.63 -2.20
C ASP A 46 -1.71 -15.27 -2.31
N LEU A 47 -2.34 -14.23 -1.73
CA LEU A 47 -1.92 -12.83 -1.78
C LEU A 47 -2.04 -12.17 -0.41
N ILE A 48 -1.13 -11.25 -0.11
CA ILE A 48 -1.21 -10.39 1.08
C ILE A 48 -1.23 -8.94 0.60
N PHE A 49 -2.26 -8.21 1.01
CA PHE A 49 -2.43 -6.79 0.75
C PHE A 49 -2.18 -6.00 2.03
N PHE A 50 -1.40 -4.92 1.93
CA PHE A 50 -1.29 -3.91 2.98
C PHE A 50 -1.66 -2.54 2.42
N THR A 51 -2.72 -1.94 2.96
CA THR A 51 -3.36 -0.76 2.37
C THR A 51 -3.16 0.52 3.15
N GLY A 52 -1.88 0.92 3.28
CA GLY A 52 -1.47 2.20 3.82
C GLY A 52 -1.33 2.27 5.33
N ASP A 53 -0.72 3.36 5.79
CA ASP A 53 -0.43 3.66 7.19
C ASP A 53 0.44 2.56 7.82
N LEU A 54 1.53 2.24 7.12
CA LEU A 54 2.52 1.25 7.56
C LEU A 54 3.30 1.78 8.75
N VAL A 55 3.75 3.03 8.67
CA VAL A 55 4.51 3.72 9.71
C VAL A 55 3.64 4.71 10.48
N PHE A 56 4.07 5.12 11.67
CA PHE A 56 3.39 6.16 12.45
C PHE A 56 3.56 7.56 11.83
N GLY A 57 4.62 7.76 11.06
CA GLY A 57 4.94 9.00 10.35
C GLY A 57 6.03 9.82 11.04
N ALA A 58 6.23 11.04 10.56
CA ALA A 58 7.26 11.95 11.06
C ALA A 58 7.04 12.31 12.54
N VAL A 59 7.95 11.86 13.42
CA VAL A 59 7.93 12.12 14.86
C VAL A 59 9.33 12.46 15.39
N SER A 60 9.39 13.20 16.49
CA SER A 60 10.65 13.50 17.16
C SER A 60 11.23 12.24 17.80
N GLY A 61 12.54 12.03 17.61
CA GLY A 61 13.31 10.97 18.27
C GLY A 61 13.33 9.62 17.55
N GLU A 62 12.65 9.48 16.41
CA GLU A 62 12.64 8.25 15.61
C GLU A 62 12.48 8.59 14.13
N SER A 63 13.36 8.06 13.27
CA SER A 63 13.26 8.29 11.83
C SER A 63 12.14 7.44 11.22
N MET A 64 11.56 7.88 10.10
CA MET A 64 10.61 7.04 9.36
C MET A 64 11.26 5.78 8.80
N ASP A 65 12.56 5.82 8.47
CA ASP A 65 13.30 4.64 7.99
C ASP A 65 13.39 3.56 9.08
N ASP A 66 13.61 3.94 10.35
CA ASP A 66 13.57 3.00 11.49
C ASP A 66 12.18 2.37 11.65
N GLN A 67 11.12 3.16 11.48
CA GLN A 67 9.75 2.65 11.49
C GLN A 67 9.52 1.64 10.36
N TYR A 68 10.07 1.88 9.16
CA TYR A 68 9.98 0.94 8.04
C TYR A 68 10.77 -0.36 8.26
N LEU A 69 11.81 -0.37 9.09
CA LEU A 69 12.46 -1.62 9.51
C LEU A 69 11.49 -2.48 10.33
N LEU A 70 10.73 -1.87 11.25
CA LEU A 70 9.69 -2.58 12.00
C LEU A 70 8.58 -3.12 11.08
N VAL A 71 8.18 -2.36 10.06
CA VAL A 71 7.22 -2.80 9.04
C VAL A 71 7.75 -4.03 8.30
N ARG A 72 9.04 -4.04 7.94
CA ARG A 72 9.67 -5.21 7.30
C ARG A 72 9.57 -6.43 8.20
N ASP A 73 9.96 -6.31 9.46
CA ASP A 73 9.94 -7.42 10.41
C ASP A 73 8.52 -7.95 10.61
N PHE A 74 7.54 -7.06 10.70
CA PHE A 74 6.11 -7.40 10.76
C PHE A 74 5.63 -8.19 9.53
N LEU A 75 5.92 -7.70 8.32
CA LEU A 75 5.52 -8.37 7.08
C LEU A 75 6.20 -9.73 6.94
N ASP A 76 7.49 -9.82 7.29
CA ASP A 76 8.23 -11.07 7.32
C ASP A 76 7.62 -12.07 8.30
N ALA A 77 7.27 -11.63 9.51
CA ALA A 77 6.63 -12.48 10.52
C ALA A 77 5.30 -13.06 10.01
N ILE A 78 4.44 -12.24 9.38
CA ILE A 78 3.18 -12.70 8.78
C ILE A 78 3.44 -13.73 7.68
N ARG A 79 4.34 -13.45 6.74
CA ARG A 79 4.62 -14.35 5.61
C ARG A 79 5.10 -15.71 6.08
N LYS A 80 6.04 -15.69 7.04
CA LYS A 80 6.70 -16.87 7.63
C LYS A 80 5.80 -17.60 8.63
N ALA A 81 4.66 -17.02 9.04
CA ALA A 81 3.67 -17.70 9.85
C ALA A 81 3.04 -18.90 9.13
N PHE A 82 2.95 -18.84 7.79
CA PHE A 82 2.30 -19.87 6.99
C PHE A 82 3.27 -20.97 6.53
N ILE A 83 2.74 -22.19 6.34
CA ILE A 83 3.49 -23.34 5.81
C ILE A 83 2.81 -23.90 4.55
N PRO A 84 3.38 -23.78 3.34
CA PRO A 84 4.66 -23.12 3.04
C PRO A 84 4.57 -21.60 3.20
N GLU A 85 5.72 -20.96 3.44
CA GLU A 85 5.84 -19.50 3.53
C GLU A 85 5.17 -18.83 2.32
N ILE A 86 4.52 -17.68 2.54
CA ILE A 86 4.00 -16.86 1.45
C ILE A 86 5.19 -16.17 0.75
N PRO A 87 5.39 -16.24 -0.57
CA PRO A 87 6.58 -15.65 -1.25
C PRO A 87 6.51 -14.13 -1.33
N ILE A 88 7.65 -13.42 -1.39
CA ILE A 88 7.70 -11.93 -1.33
C ILE A 88 6.95 -11.27 -2.48
N ARG A 89 6.93 -11.98 -3.61
CA ARG A 89 6.17 -11.65 -4.80
C ARG A 89 4.65 -11.56 -4.59
N SER A 90 4.12 -12.18 -3.53
CA SER A 90 2.70 -12.16 -3.16
C SER A 90 2.33 -11.02 -2.21
N LEU A 91 3.28 -10.16 -1.82
CA LEU A 91 2.99 -8.94 -1.06
C LEU A 91 2.62 -7.79 -1.99
N TYR A 92 1.54 -7.07 -1.68
CA TYR A 92 1.09 -5.90 -2.42
C TYR A 92 0.77 -4.75 -1.47
N LEU A 93 1.46 -3.64 -1.65
CA LEU A 93 1.40 -2.50 -0.75
C LEU A 93 0.95 -1.24 -1.51
N VAL A 94 0.20 -0.38 -0.83
CA VAL A 94 -0.03 1.01 -1.23
C VAL A 94 0.24 1.94 -0.04
N PRO A 95 0.71 3.17 -0.26
CA PRO A 95 0.95 4.11 0.83
C PRO A 95 -0.35 4.70 1.36
N GLY A 96 -0.36 5.01 2.66
CA GLY A 96 -1.37 5.78 3.36
C GLY A 96 -0.86 7.17 3.73
N ASN A 97 -1.66 7.91 4.51
CA ASN A 97 -1.35 9.29 4.86
C ASN A 97 -0.20 9.41 5.86
N HIS A 98 0.00 8.40 6.72
CA HIS A 98 1.11 8.38 7.68
C HIS A 98 2.45 8.01 7.03
N ASP A 99 2.41 7.38 5.84
CA ASP A 99 3.60 7.08 5.05
C ASP A 99 4.21 8.32 4.37
N VAL A 100 3.50 9.46 4.39
CA VAL A 100 3.99 10.76 3.92
C VAL A 100 4.79 11.45 5.01
N ASP A 101 6.02 11.83 4.71
CA ASP A 101 6.83 12.66 5.60
C ASP A 101 6.22 14.06 5.67
N ARG A 102 5.71 14.40 6.87
CA ARG A 102 5.07 15.68 7.12
C ARG A 102 6.07 16.82 7.31
N ASN A 103 7.33 16.52 7.61
CA ASN A 103 8.40 17.52 7.70
C ASN A 103 8.77 18.07 6.32
N GLU A 104 8.57 17.28 5.27
CA GLU A 104 8.78 17.66 3.88
C GLU A 104 7.58 18.41 3.27
N ILE A 105 6.50 18.63 4.03
CA ILE A 105 5.35 19.42 3.57
C ILE A 105 5.65 20.90 3.69
N THR A 106 5.50 21.61 2.58
CA THR A 106 5.66 23.05 2.52
C THR A 106 4.32 23.79 2.58
N PRO A 107 4.28 25.04 3.09
CA PRO A 107 3.05 25.83 3.17
C PRO A 107 2.36 26.03 1.81
N ASP A 108 3.13 26.21 0.73
CA ASP A 108 2.60 26.42 -0.62
C ASP A 108 1.87 25.18 -1.16
N GLN A 109 2.38 23.98 -0.89
CA GLN A 109 1.70 22.73 -1.25
C GLN A 109 0.34 22.60 -0.53
N THR A 110 0.32 22.92 0.76
CA THR A 110 -0.92 22.89 1.56
C THR A 110 -1.92 23.94 1.07
N ALA A 111 -1.44 25.15 0.80
CA ALA A 111 -2.27 26.22 0.26
C ALA A 111 -2.86 25.83 -1.09
N TRP A 112 -2.07 25.23 -1.99
CA TRP A 112 -2.51 24.81 -3.32
C TRP A 112 -3.61 23.75 -3.28
N ILE A 113 -3.45 22.67 -2.48
CA ILE A 113 -4.49 21.63 -2.34
C ILE A 113 -5.80 22.20 -1.80
N ARG A 114 -5.72 23.19 -0.90
CA ARG A 114 -6.88 23.80 -0.23
C ARG A 114 -7.50 24.95 -1.01
N GLN A 115 -7.03 25.26 -2.20
CA GLN A 115 -7.62 26.32 -3.01
C GLN A 115 -9.08 25.97 -3.33
N PRO A 116 -10.05 26.86 -3.02
CA PRO A 116 -11.47 26.56 -3.20
C PRO A 116 -11.87 26.36 -4.67
N ASN A 117 -11.05 26.85 -5.60
CA ASN A 117 -11.24 26.79 -7.05
C ASN A 117 -10.32 25.80 -7.76
N LEU A 118 -9.60 24.93 -7.04
CA LEU A 118 -8.77 23.89 -7.63
C LEU A 118 -9.64 22.94 -8.46
N LYS A 119 -9.37 22.85 -9.77
CA LYS A 119 -10.13 21.94 -10.65
C LYS A 119 -9.45 20.59 -10.73
N LEU A 120 -10.25 19.55 -10.93
CA LEU A 120 -9.74 18.21 -11.19
C LEU A 120 -8.80 18.18 -12.41
N ASP A 121 -9.10 18.96 -13.45
CA ASP A 121 -8.24 19.05 -14.64
C ASP A 121 -6.86 19.63 -14.34
N ASP A 122 -6.75 20.55 -13.37
CA ASP A 122 -5.47 21.11 -12.94
C ASP A 122 -4.63 20.03 -12.24
N VAL A 123 -5.27 19.22 -11.39
CA VAL A 123 -4.64 18.07 -10.73
C VAL A 123 -4.21 17.02 -11.75
N ILE A 124 -5.09 16.66 -12.69
CA ILE A 124 -4.80 15.67 -13.74
C ILE A 124 -3.62 16.16 -14.61
N THR A 125 -3.62 17.44 -14.98
CA THR A 125 -2.53 18.03 -15.79
C THR A 125 -1.22 18.01 -15.01
N MET A 126 -1.24 18.42 -13.74
CA MET A 126 -0.05 18.36 -12.86
C MET A 126 0.50 16.93 -12.76
N MET A 127 -0.37 15.94 -12.54
CA MET A 127 0.02 14.53 -12.47
C MET A 127 0.58 14.04 -13.81
N ARG A 128 -0.16 14.24 -14.92
CA ARG A 128 0.23 13.75 -16.25
C ARG A 128 1.55 14.34 -16.73
N ASP A 129 1.76 15.63 -16.50
CA ASP A 129 2.93 16.33 -17.01
C ASP A 129 4.16 16.15 -16.09
N GLU A 130 4.00 15.44 -14.97
CA GLU A 130 5.05 15.17 -13.96
C GLU A 130 5.86 16.42 -13.61
N ASN A 131 5.17 17.56 -13.52
CA ASN A 131 5.83 18.86 -13.40
C ASN A 131 6.55 19.00 -12.04
N LYS A 132 7.35 20.06 -11.87
CA LYS A 132 8.09 20.30 -10.61
C LYS A 132 7.20 20.31 -9.37
N GLN A 133 5.95 20.74 -9.50
CA GLN A 133 5.01 20.73 -8.39
C GLN A 133 4.63 19.29 -8.01
N TRP A 134 4.32 18.43 -8.99
CA TRP A 134 4.08 17.00 -8.77
C TRP A 134 5.28 16.31 -8.12
N GLN A 135 6.49 16.57 -8.65
CA GLN A 135 7.72 16.00 -8.12
C GLN A 135 7.88 16.33 -6.62
N ARG A 136 7.67 17.59 -6.23
CA ARG A 136 7.67 18.02 -4.81
C ARG A 136 6.61 17.33 -3.96
N PHE A 137 5.41 17.04 -4.50
CA PHE A 137 4.39 16.27 -3.76
C PHE A 137 4.85 14.84 -3.48
N MET A 138 5.60 14.26 -4.41
CA MET A 138 6.08 12.87 -4.37
C MET A 138 7.41 12.70 -3.61
N GLU A 139 8.22 13.75 -3.48
CA GLU A 139 9.42 13.79 -2.62
C GLU A 139 9.09 13.41 -1.16
N ARG A 140 7.92 13.82 -0.67
CA ARG A 140 7.43 13.50 0.68
C ARG A 140 7.13 12.01 0.90
N LEU A 141 7.18 11.18 -0.15
CA LEU A 141 7.03 9.72 -0.09
C LEU A 141 8.36 8.99 -0.35
N LEU A 142 9.51 9.69 -0.24
CA LEU A 142 10.83 9.12 -0.50
C LEU A 142 11.14 7.94 0.43
N ASN A 143 10.81 8.02 1.72
CA ASN A 143 11.02 6.90 2.65
C ASN A 143 10.22 5.66 2.24
N TYR A 144 8.95 5.82 1.84
CA TYR A 144 8.14 4.72 1.31
C TYR A 144 8.77 4.10 0.05
N ARG A 145 9.25 4.93 -0.88
CA ARG A 145 9.95 4.48 -2.10
C ARG A 145 11.22 3.68 -1.77
N ASN A 146 12.01 4.18 -0.83
CA ASN A 146 13.23 3.53 -0.38
C ASN A 146 12.94 2.21 0.34
N PHE A 147 11.86 2.17 1.12
CA PHE A 147 11.37 0.95 1.75
C PHE A 147 11.00 -0.12 0.71
N LEU A 148 10.19 0.22 -0.29
CA LEU A 148 9.83 -0.72 -1.36
C LEU A 148 11.08 -1.29 -2.08
N THR A 149 12.05 -0.41 -2.37
CA THR A 149 13.29 -0.80 -3.03
C THR A 149 14.15 -1.71 -2.15
N SER A 150 14.38 -1.31 -0.90
CA SER A 150 15.23 -2.04 0.04
C SER A 150 14.61 -3.36 0.51
N TYR A 151 13.28 -3.47 0.48
CA TYR A 151 12.55 -4.72 0.75
C TYR A 151 12.32 -5.57 -0.52
N ASN A 152 12.94 -5.22 -1.65
CA ASN A 152 12.87 -5.95 -2.91
C ASN A 152 11.44 -6.16 -3.45
N LEU A 153 10.56 -5.18 -3.23
CA LEU A 153 9.18 -5.14 -3.75
C LEU A 153 9.14 -4.47 -5.13
N LEU A 154 10.04 -4.88 -6.03
CA LEU A 154 10.24 -4.23 -7.33
C LEU A 154 9.01 -4.33 -8.25
N HIS A 155 8.16 -5.34 -8.07
CA HIS A 155 6.89 -5.48 -8.81
C HIS A 155 5.88 -4.40 -8.45
N LEU A 156 6.09 -3.66 -7.36
CA LEU A 156 5.30 -2.46 -6.99
C LEU A 156 5.84 -1.18 -7.62
N LEU A 157 6.79 -1.30 -8.56
CA LEU A 157 7.36 -0.23 -9.37
C LEU A 157 7.82 0.98 -8.52
N PRO A 158 8.75 0.81 -7.58
CA PRO A 158 9.27 1.91 -6.77
C PRO A 158 9.97 2.99 -7.59
N GLY A 159 10.28 2.76 -8.88
CA GLY A 159 10.76 3.80 -9.79
C GLY A 159 9.65 4.68 -10.39
N ASN A 160 8.37 4.28 -10.26
CA ASN A 160 7.25 5.04 -10.83
C ASN A 160 7.10 6.41 -10.13
N PRO A 161 6.99 7.51 -10.87
CA PRO A 161 6.91 8.85 -10.29
C PRO A 161 5.61 9.11 -9.52
N HIS A 162 4.56 8.32 -9.74
CA HIS A 162 3.30 8.40 -9.01
C HIS A 162 3.17 7.37 -7.87
N LEU A 163 4.13 6.44 -7.76
CA LEU A 163 4.04 5.26 -6.88
C LEU A 163 2.72 4.49 -7.09
N ILE A 164 2.32 4.36 -8.35
CA ILE A 164 1.23 3.48 -8.78
C ILE A 164 1.81 2.28 -9.50
N TRP A 165 1.11 1.16 -9.43
CA TRP A 165 1.54 -0.07 -10.08
C TRP A 165 0.35 -0.91 -10.53
N THR A 166 0.60 -1.75 -11.52
CA THR A 166 -0.34 -2.77 -11.98
C THR A 166 0.41 -4.08 -12.13
N ASP A 167 -0.26 -5.16 -11.82
CA ASP A 167 0.31 -6.50 -11.91
C ASP A 167 -0.75 -7.50 -12.38
N ALA A 168 -0.30 -8.58 -12.99
CA ALA A 168 -1.18 -9.66 -13.42
C ALA A 168 -0.50 -11.01 -13.22
N LEU A 169 -1.22 -11.94 -12.61
CA LEU A 169 -0.72 -13.29 -12.36
C LEU A 169 -1.82 -14.34 -12.52
N GLU A 170 -1.40 -15.57 -12.69
CA GLU A 170 -2.29 -16.73 -12.72
C GLU A 170 -2.25 -17.44 -11.38
N ILE A 171 -3.41 -17.59 -10.75
CA ILE A 171 -3.58 -18.27 -9.47
C ILE A 171 -4.70 -19.29 -9.66
N HIS A 172 -4.40 -20.58 -9.43
CA HIS A 172 -5.38 -21.66 -9.57
C HIS A 172 -6.14 -21.63 -10.92
N ASN A 173 -5.41 -21.45 -12.02
CA ASN A 173 -5.92 -21.31 -13.40
C ASN A 173 -6.86 -20.11 -13.60
N THR A 174 -6.79 -19.11 -12.72
CA THR A 174 -7.53 -17.85 -12.83
C THR A 174 -6.54 -16.71 -13.02
N ARG A 175 -6.69 -15.95 -14.11
CA ARG A 175 -5.91 -14.73 -14.34
C ARG A 175 -6.46 -13.58 -13.49
N VAL A 176 -5.65 -13.06 -12.59
CA VAL A 176 -5.99 -11.99 -11.65
C VAL A 176 -5.20 -10.73 -12.02
N GLY A 177 -5.89 -9.61 -12.18
CA GLY A 177 -5.30 -8.29 -12.33
C GLY A 177 -5.37 -7.49 -11.02
N ILE A 178 -4.27 -6.85 -10.65
CA ILE A 178 -4.13 -6.11 -9.40
C ILE A 178 -3.62 -4.70 -9.73
N ALA A 179 -4.23 -3.67 -9.15
CA ALA A 179 -3.78 -2.29 -9.32
C ALA A 179 -3.63 -1.59 -7.97
N GLY A 180 -2.42 -1.07 -7.73
CA GLY A 180 -2.08 -0.19 -6.61
C GLY A 180 -2.23 1.27 -7.01
N LEU A 181 -3.12 1.98 -6.31
CA LEU A 181 -3.34 3.40 -6.50
C LEU A 181 -2.83 4.17 -5.28
N ASN A 182 -2.31 5.36 -5.51
CA ASN A 182 -1.73 6.22 -4.46
C ASN A 182 -2.62 7.46 -4.28
N SER A 183 -3.31 7.57 -3.14
CA SER A 183 -3.95 8.82 -2.71
C SER A 183 -3.20 9.58 -1.62
N ALA A 184 -2.18 8.97 -1.03
CA ALA A 184 -1.42 9.53 0.08
C ALA A 184 -0.87 10.93 -0.25
N TRP A 185 -0.49 11.16 -1.53
CA TRP A 185 0.00 12.46 -2.00
C TRP A 185 -0.94 13.64 -1.68
N SER A 186 -2.25 13.38 -1.55
CA SER A 186 -3.25 14.45 -1.34
C SER A 186 -3.54 14.76 0.14
N LEU A 187 -2.98 13.99 1.10
CA LEU A 187 -3.15 14.14 2.55
C LEU A 187 -4.52 14.69 2.97
N GLY A 188 -5.55 13.84 2.91
CA GLY A 188 -6.91 14.17 3.34
C GLY A 188 -7.75 14.99 2.35
N GLY A 189 -7.21 15.38 1.19
CA GLY A 189 -7.96 16.05 0.11
C GLY A 189 -8.79 15.09 -0.75
N PHE A 190 -8.23 13.93 -1.12
CA PHE A 190 -8.89 12.94 -1.99
C PHE A 190 -8.53 11.50 -1.54
N LYS A 191 -9.52 10.62 -1.33
CA LYS A 191 -9.28 9.18 -1.06
C LYS A 191 -9.34 8.39 -2.37
N ILE A 192 -8.29 7.64 -2.71
CA ILE A 192 -8.25 6.71 -3.85
C ILE A 192 -7.94 5.32 -3.28
N ALA A 193 -8.76 4.32 -3.65
CA ALA A 193 -8.73 2.98 -3.06
C ALA A 193 -7.93 1.98 -3.92
N LEU A 194 -7.39 0.94 -3.29
CA LEU A 194 -6.88 -0.27 -3.96
C LEU A 194 -8.01 -0.95 -4.75
N ARG A 195 -7.72 -1.42 -5.98
CA ARG A 195 -8.73 -2.08 -6.83
C ARG A 195 -8.22 -3.41 -7.36
N LEU A 196 -9.01 -4.47 -7.14
CA LEU A 196 -8.86 -5.78 -7.78
C LEU A 196 -9.82 -5.88 -8.96
N ALA A 197 -9.32 -6.35 -10.12
CA ALA A 197 -10.14 -6.55 -11.31
C ALA A 197 -9.91 -7.95 -11.90
N GLY A 198 -10.99 -8.62 -12.28
CA GLY A 198 -10.97 -9.91 -12.98
C GLY A 198 -11.23 -9.77 -14.47
N SER A 199 -10.44 -10.50 -15.27
CA SER A 199 -10.39 -10.60 -16.75
C SER A 199 -9.78 -9.41 -17.52
N PRO A 200 -9.07 -9.68 -18.65
CA PRO A 200 -8.11 -8.75 -19.22
C PRO A 200 -8.71 -7.97 -20.39
N GLU A 201 -9.13 -6.75 -20.12
CA GLU A 201 -9.04 -5.69 -21.12
C GLU A 201 -8.18 -4.58 -20.52
N MET A 202 -7.07 -4.35 -21.19
CA MET A 202 -6.01 -3.43 -20.82
C MET A 202 -6.58 -2.06 -20.46
N LEU A 203 -5.98 -1.42 -19.46
CA LEU A 203 -6.23 -0.02 -19.10
C LEU A 203 -5.31 0.91 -19.90
N PRO A 204 -5.72 1.41 -21.08
CA PRO A 204 -5.36 2.74 -21.50
C PRO A 204 -6.64 3.58 -21.41
N TYR A 205 -6.67 4.51 -20.44
CA TYR A 205 -7.82 5.38 -20.16
C TYR A 205 -9.05 4.63 -19.58
N ILE A 206 -9.53 5.05 -18.42
CA ILE A 206 -10.78 4.52 -17.84
C ILE A 206 -11.96 5.33 -18.38
N PRO A 207 -12.75 4.82 -19.33
CA PRO A 207 -14.19 4.98 -19.33
C PRO A 207 -14.80 3.67 -18.80
N ALA A 208 -15.26 3.73 -17.55
CA ALA A 208 -15.82 2.58 -16.85
C ALA A 208 -17.17 2.17 -17.44
N LYS A 209 -17.25 1.01 -18.10
CA LYS A 209 -18.47 0.19 -18.12
C LYS A 209 -18.11 -1.29 -18.07
N LYS A 210 -18.59 -1.94 -16.99
CA LYS A 210 -18.53 -3.37 -16.65
C LYS A 210 -17.19 -3.92 -16.15
N ILE A 211 -16.73 -3.41 -15.01
CA ILE A 211 -15.79 -4.11 -14.12
C ILE A 211 -16.58 -4.53 -12.88
N LYS A 212 -16.48 -5.80 -12.45
CA LYS A 212 -16.96 -6.23 -11.13
C LYS A 212 -15.90 -5.87 -10.09
N PHE A 213 -16.23 -4.92 -9.21
CA PHE A 213 -15.32 -4.37 -8.21
C PHE A 213 -15.56 -5.02 -6.84
N LEU A 214 -14.49 -5.29 -6.11
CA LEU A 214 -14.54 -5.41 -4.64
C LEU A 214 -13.76 -4.24 -4.06
N SER A 215 -14.47 -3.27 -3.48
CA SER A 215 -13.90 -2.12 -2.77
C SER A 215 -14.16 -2.34 -1.28
N ILE A 216 -13.12 -2.56 -0.48
CA ILE A 216 -13.25 -2.62 0.97
C ILE A 216 -12.86 -1.24 1.50
N LYS A 217 -13.85 -0.50 2.03
CA LYS A 217 -13.68 0.77 2.73
C LYS A 217 -13.69 0.43 4.22
N LEU A 218 -12.61 0.69 4.94
CA LEU A 218 -12.64 0.71 6.40
C LEU A 218 -13.00 2.14 6.83
N THR A 219 -14.08 2.25 7.60
CA THR A 219 -14.63 3.51 8.17
C THR A 219 -13.90 3.90 9.43
#